data_AF-X1IZA6-F1
#
_entry.id   AF-X1IZA6-F1
#
_cell.length_a   1.000
_cell.length_b   1.000
_cell.length_c   1.000
_cell.angle_alpha   90.00
_cell.angle_beta   90.00
_cell.angle_gamma   90.00
#
_symmetry.space_group_name_H-M   'P 1'
#
loop_
_entity.id
_entity.type
_entity.pdbx_description
1 polymer ?
#
loop_
_entity_poly.entity_id
_entity_poly.type
_entity_poly.pdbx_seq_one_letter_code
_entity_poly.pdbx_strand_id
1 'polypeptide(L)'
;PLFSLGASGSISGALTFLKRLTHQIVEKKPEITDVKTAAQLDWRHMFLKVVALWHDLSAAEKEEWESAARPRRMTGYAWFVSQALRPNPGIYLPLQGGTMQGNIDMAKFRLLKLPLPTDDQEAASKAYTDALILPAIQVEPSHIDPATFDDLQDLINNTMSAGRTSGGLIESDGIAGDIKVNLGTGFIKTSDSPNGLTRSFNWSDTVIVAGALPGNIIDKKTNYIYIDYSAGVPVPKATTDRTTIELNRMFTLGRVYRDVAALHIAN
;
A
#
# COMPACT_ATOMS: atom_id res chain seq x y z
N PRO A 1 45.29 -19.08 -64.03
CA PRO A 1 44.92 -18.32 -65.24
C PRO A 1 43.41 -18.37 -65.48
N LEU A 2 42.78 -17.26 -65.88
CA LEU A 2 41.33 -17.15 -66.13
C LEU A 2 40.81 -18.08 -67.27
N PHE A 3 41.73 -18.76 -67.96
CA PHE A 3 41.50 -19.68 -69.06
C PHE A 3 42.12 -21.06 -68.81
N SER A 4 41.90 -21.64 -67.62
CA SER A 4 42.19 -23.07 -67.41
C SER A 4 41.00 -23.92 -67.88
N LEU A 5 41.31 -25.07 -68.51
CA LEU A 5 40.39 -26.03 -69.15
C LEU A 5 39.23 -26.59 -68.29
N GLY A 6 39.07 -26.14 -67.03
CA GLY A 6 38.00 -26.55 -66.12
C GLY A 6 37.08 -25.41 -65.61
N ALA A 7 37.19 -24.19 -66.13
CA ALA A 7 36.36 -23.06 -65.69
C ALA A 7 35.05 -22.98 -66.50
N SER A 8 33.92 -23.37 -65.90
CA SER A 8 32.57 -23.15 -66.44
C SER A 8 31.80 -22.13 -65.59
N GLY A 9 31.35 -21.04 -66.23
CA GLY A 9 30.60 -19.96 -65.58
C GLY A 9 30.24 -18.83 -66.55
N SER A 10 29.15 -18.12 -66.28
CA SER A 10 28.71 -16.98 -67.08
C SER A 10 29.62 -15.76 -66.83
N ILE A 11 30.40 -15.37 -67.84
CA ILE A 11 31.31 -14.20 -67.80
C ILE A 11 30.54 -12.88 -67.61
N SER A 12 29.27 -12.84 -68.01
CA SER A 12 28.43 -11.63 -68.05
C SER A 12 28.17 -11.00 -66.67
N GLY A 13 28.13 -11.80 -65.59
CA GLY A 13 27.84 -11.31 -64.24
C GLY A 13 29.07 -10.94 -63.40
N ALA A 14 30.26 -11.41 -63.81
CA ALA A 14 31.48 -11.35 -62.99
C ALA A 14 32.43 -10.21 -63.40
N LEU A 15 32.29 -9.68 -64.62
CA LEU A 15 33.16 -8.65 -65.17
C LEU A 15 32.36 -7.38 -65.48
N THR A 16 32.95 -6.24 -65.15
CA THR A 16 32.45 -4.92 -65.50
C THR A 16 33.34 -4.35 -66.60
N PHE A 17 32.75 -3.95 -67.72
CA PHE A 17 33.47 -3.33 -68.83
C PHE A 17 33.36 -1.81 -68.69
N LEU A 18 34.50 -1.13 -68.56
CA LEU A 18 34.56 0.31 -68.46
C LEU A 18 35.54 0.88 -69.50
N LYS A 19 35.12 1.88 -70.27
CA LYS A 19 36.00 2.60 -71.18
C LYS A 19 36.60 3.80 -70.44
N ARG A 20 37.92 3.83 -70.27
CA ARG A 20 38.65 4.96 -69.69
C ARG A 20 39.60 5.53 -70.74
N LEU A 21 39.31 6.75 -71.20
CA LEU A 21 40.00 7.41 -72.31
C LEU A 21 39.99 6.52 -73.57
N THR A 22 41.17 6.15 -74.07
CA THR A 22 41.39 5.31 -75.25
C THR A 22 41.39 3.81 -74.95
N HIS A 23 41.32 3.40 -73.68
CA HIS A 23 41.43 1.99 -73.29
C HIS A 23 40.09 1.43 -72.79
N GLN A 24 39.82 0.18 -73.17
CA GLN A 24 38.76 -0.64 -72.57
C GLN A 24 39.37 -1.48 -71.45
N ILE A 25 38.87 -1.30 -70.24
CA ILE A 25 39.34 -1.99 -69.04
C ILE A 25 38.25 -2.99 -68.61
N VAL A 26 38.68 -4.20 -68.30
CA VAL A 26 37.81 -5.26 -67.79
C VAL A 26 38.20 -5.54 -66.34
N GLU A 27 37.29 -5.25 -65.41
CA GLU A 27 37.54 -5.43 -63.97
C GLU A 27 36.55 -6.41 -63.38
N LYS A 28 36.98 -7.19 -62.37
CA LYS A 28 36.07 -8.04 -61.60
C LYS A 28 35.04 -7.15 -60.91
N LYS A 29 33.76 -7.49 -61.02
CA LYS A 29 32.69 -6.77 -60.31
C LYS A 29 33.02 -6.74 -58.81
N PRO A 30 32.99 -5.57 -58.16
CA PRO A 30 33.23 -5.48 -56.72
C PRO A 30 32.18 -6.29 -55.96
N GLU A 31 32.60 -7.35 -55.29
CA GLU A 31 31.77 -8.09 -54.34
C GLU A 31 31.87 -7.37 -52.99
N ILE A 32 30.82 -6.65 -52.60
CA ILE A 32 30.76 -6.03 -51.27
C ILE A 32 30.49 -7.15 -50.28
N THR A 33 31.53 -7.61 -49.58
CA THR A 33 31.37 -8.63 -48.53
C THR A 33 30.64 -8.03 -47.33
N ASP A 34 29.53 -8.65 -46.93
CA ASP A 34 28.82 -8.29 -45.72
C ASP A 34 29.62 -8.74 -44.50
N VAL A 35 30.27 -7.79 -43.83
CA VAL A 35 31.17 -8.03 -42.70
C VAL A 35 30.41 -8.62 -41.50
N LYS A 36 29.07 -8.51 -41.44
CA LYS A 36 28.21 -9.00 -40.35
C LYS A 36 28.76 -8.67 -38.97
N THR A 37 29.24 -7.44 -38.81
CA THR A 37 29.65 -6.93 -37.50
C THR A 37 28.47 -6.99 -36.52
N ALA A 38 28.74 -7.10 -35.22
CA ALA A 38 27.69 -7.13 -34.19
C ALA A 38 26.72 -5.95 -34.35
N ALA A 39 27.23 -4.73 -34.54
CA ALA A 39 26.41 -3.56 -34.81
C ALA A 39 25.51 -3.72 -36.05
N GLN A 40 26.04 -4.23 -37.17
CA GLN A 40 25.23 -4.46 -38.37
C GLN A 40 24.12 -5.51 -38.16
N LEU A 41 24.40 -6.56 -37.39
CA LEU A 41 23.41 -7.58 -37.03
C LEU A 41 22.34 -7.01 -36.10
N ASP A 42 22.73 -6.19 -35.12
CA ASP A 42 21.82 -5.52 -34.20
C ASP A 42 20.90 -4.55 -34.95
N TRP A 43 21.44 -3.73 -35.84
CA TRP A 43 20.65 -2.82 -36.68
C TRP A 43 19.67 -3.58 -37.59
N ARG A 44 20.08 -4.71 -38.19
CA ARG A 44 19.18 -5.55 -38.97
C ARG A 44 18.07 -6.15 -38.11
N HIS A 45 18.42 -6.64 -36.93
CA HIS A 45 17.46 -7.22 -36.02
C HIS A 45 16.43 -6.18 -35.54
N MET A 46 16.88 -4.96 -35.22
CA MET A 46 15.96 -3.85 -34.93
C MET A 46 15.05 -3.54 -36.10
N PHE A 47 15.59 -3.44 -37.31
CA PHE A 47 14.79 -3.16 -38.51
C PHE A 47 13.72 -4.23 -38.74
N LEU A 48 14.07 -5.51 -38.61
CA LEU A 48 13.13 -6.63 -38.74
C LEU A 48 12.02 -6.60 -37.68
N LYS A 49 12.34 -6.22 -36.45
CA LYS A 49 11.35 -6.07 -35.38
C LYS A 49 10.37 -4.93 -35.65
N VAL A 50 10.86 -3.79 -36.12
CA VAL A 50 10.01 -2.67 -36.52
C VAL A 50 9.07 -3.07 -37.66
N VAL A 51 9.58 -3.81 -38.65
CA VAL A 51 8.76 -4.33 -39.74
C VAL A 51 7.66 -5.27 -39.21
N ALA A 52 7.99 -6.19 -38.30
CA ALA A 52 7.01 -7.08 -37.68
C ALA A 52 5.91 -6.30 -36.95
N LEU A 53 6.28 -5.29 -36.15
CA LEU A 53 5.30 -4.41 -35.47
C LEU A 53 4.36 -3.69 -36.45
N TRP A 54 4.86 -3.25 -37.60
CA TRP A 54 4.01 -2.68 -38.66
C TRP A 54 2.99 -3.69 -39.19
N HIS A 55 3.38 -4.95 -39.33
CA HIS A 55 2.46 -5.99 -39.79
C HIS A 55 1.39 -6.35 -38.75
N ASP A 56 1.73 -6.29 -37.46
CA ASP A 56 0.81 -6.57 -36.35
C ASP A 56 -0.23 -5.45 -36.11
N LEU A 57 0.05 -4.21 -36.53
CA LEU A 57 -0.89 -3.09 -36.42
C LEU A 57 -2.20 -3.35 -37.19
N SER A 58 -3.32 -3.02 -36.56
CA SER A 58 -4.66 -3.09 -37.16
C SER A 58 -4.84 -2.05 -38.28
N ALA A 59 -5.90 -2.21 -39.08
CA ALA A 59 -6.22 -1.27 -40.16
C ALA A 59 -6.50 0.16 -39.63
N ALA A 60 -7.16 0.28 -38.47
CA ALA A 60 -7.47 1.57 -37.86
C ALA A 60 -6.18 2.31 -37.41
N GLU A 61 -5.28 1.59 -36.74
CA GLU A 61 -4.01 2.18 -36.28
C GLU A 61 -3.12 2.57 -37.48
N LYS A 62 -3.11 1.77 -38.55
CA LYS A 62 -2.40 2.13 -39.80
C LYS A 62 -2.94 3.42 -40.43
N GLU A 63 -4.25 3.67 -40.36
CA GLU A 63 -4.87 4.89 -40.86
C GLU A 63 -4.52 6.13 -40.02
N GLU A 64 -4.35 5.98 -38.70
CA GLU A 64 -3.82 7.04 -37.84
C GLU A 64 -2.38 7.42 -38.22
N TRP A 65 -1.52 6.42 -38.46
CA TRP A 65 -0.14 6.64 -38.91
C TRP A 65 -0.10 7.32 -40.28
N GLU A 66 -0.94 6.91 -41.22
CA GLU A 66 -1.08 7.57 -42.53
C GLU A 66 -1.55 9.02 -42.39
N SER A 67 -2.54 9.27 -41.53
CA SER A 67 -3.04 10.62 -41.25
C SER A 67 -1.97 11.53 -40.67
N ALA A 68 -1.13 11.02 -39.76
CA ALA A 68 0.01 11.74 -39.17
C ALA A 68 1.16 11.97 -40.16
N ALA A 69 1.30 11.10 -41.17
CA ALA A 69 2.34 11.17 -42.19
C ALA A 69 1.98 12.11 -43.36
N ARG A 70 0.69 12.28 -43.68
CA ARG A 70 0.20 13.16 -44.76
C ARG A 70 0.76 14.59 -44.73
N PRO A 71 0.74 15.33 -43.58
CA PRO A 71 1.33 16.67 -43.49
C PRO A 71 2.83 16.71 -43.81
N ARG A 72 3.51 15.56 -43.64
CA ARG A 72 4.96 15.41 -43.81
C ARG A 72 5.35 14.88 -45.18
N ARG A 73 4.38 14.66 -46.08
CA ARG A 73 4.59 14.06 -47.42
C ARG A 73 5.32 12.71 -47.36
N MET A 74 5.01 11.89 -46.35
CA MET A 74 5.52 10.54 -46.19
C MET A 74 4.36 9.55 -46.13
N THR A 75 4.63 8.27 -46.37
CA THR A 75 3.66 7.21 -46.06
C THR A 75 3.63 6.97 -44.56
N GLY A 76 2.52 6.44 -44.06
CA GLY A 76 2.36 6.01 -42.67
C GLY A 76 3.44 5.03 -42.25
N TYR A 77 3.78 4.08 -43.13
CA TYR A 77 4.89 3.16 -42.92
C TYR A 77 6.25 3.87 -42.79
N ALA A 78 6.58 4.77 -43.71
CA ALA A 78 7.86 5.48 -43.67
C ALA A 78 7.96 6.39 -42.44
N TRP A 79 6.85 7.00 -42.03
CA TRP A 79 6.76 7.77 -40.80
C TRP A 79 6.92 6.88 -39.56
N PHE A 80 6.21 5.76 -39.48
CA PHE A 80 6.32 4.77 -38.41
C PHE A 80 7.75 4.24 -38.24
N VAL A 81 8.37 3.77 -39.33
CA VAL A 81 9.76 3.30 -39.34
C VAL A 81 10.72 4.40 -38.89
N SER A 82 10.49 5.65 -39.30
CA SER A 82 11.31 6.77 -38.84
C SER A 82 11.16 7.05 -37.34
N GLN A 83 9.98 6.86 -36.75
CA GLN A 83 9.78 7.04 -35.31
C GLN A 83 10.40 5.89 -34.50
N ALA A 84 10.34 4.67 -35.03
CA ALA A 84 10.87 3.49 -34.37
C ALA A 84 12.41 3.34 -34.51
N LEU A 85 13.01 3.92 -35.56
CA LEU A 85 14.45 3.82 -35.85
C LEU A 85 15.25 5.12 -35.72
N ARG A 86 14.59 6.27 -35.49
CA ARG A 86 15.31 7.41 -34.88
C ARG A 86 15.98 6.91 -33.61
N PRO A 87 17.13 7.48 -33.19
CA PRO A 87 17.71 7.13 -31.90
C PRO A 87 16.66 7.51 -30.87
N ASN A 88 15.88 6.52 -30.46
CA ASN A 88 14.78 6.74 -29.56
C ASN A 88 14.91 5.78 -28.38
N PRO A 89 15.98 5.94 -27.59
CA PRO A 89 16.23 5.13 -26.41
C PRO A 89 15.26 5.47 -25.25
N GLY A 90 14.02 5.92 -25.51
CA GLY A 90 13.19 6.42 -24.41
C GLY A 90 11.71 6.72 -24.63
N ILE A 91 11.07 6.38 -25.76
CA ILE A 91 9.62 6.62 -25.86
C ILE A 91 8.79 5.43 -25.34
N TYR A 92 9.22 4.17 -25.51
CA TYR A 92 8.51 3.02 -24.94
C TYR A 92 9.45 1.89 -24.51
N LEU A 93 9.05 1.16 -23.45
CA LEU A 93 9.64 -0.13 -23.10
C LEU A 93 9.20 -1.18 -24.14
N PRO A 94 10.13 -1.98 -24.70
CA PRO A 94 9.77 -3.03 -25.65
C PRO A 94 8.89 -4.10 -24.98
N LEU A 95 7.92 -4.67 -25.71
CA LEU A 95 7.03 -5.74 -25.20
C LEU A 95 7.77 -7.01 -24.79
N GLN A 96 8.98 -7.23 -25.31
CA GLN A 96 9.85 -8.33 -24.91
C GLN A 96 10.51 -8.11 -23.54
N GLY A 97 10.25 -6.98 -22.88
CA GLY A 97 10.91 -6.59 -21.64
C GLY A 97 12.33 -6.07 -21.86
N GLY A 98 13.00 -5.74 -20.76
CA GLY A 98 14.37 -5.24 -20.77
C GLY A 98 14.78 -4.71 -19.39
N THR A 99 16.05 -4.37 -19.23
CA THR A 99 16.55 -3.74 -18.01
C THR A 99 16.34 -2.23 -18.08
N MET A 100 15.66 -1.68 -17.08
CA MET A 100 15.53 -0.24 -16.91
C MET A 100 16.80 0.27 -16.23
N GLN A 101 17.48 1.24 -16.83
CA GLN A 101 18.65 1.90 -16.23
C GLN A 101 18.26 3.30 -15.77
N GLY A 102 18.59 3.64 -14.51
CA GLY A 102 18.25 4.92 -13.90
C GLY A 102 16.89 4.92 -13.17
N ASN A 103 16.55 6.08 -12.60
CA ASN A 103 15.31 6.26 -11.85
C ASN A 103 14.13 6.48 -12.81
N ILE A 104 12.98 5.89 -12.48
CA ILE A 104 11.72 6.11 -13.21
C ILE A 104 10.81 6.96 -12.35
N ASP A 105 10.51 8.16 -12.82
CA ASP A 105 9.49 9.03 -12.22
C ASP A 105 8.14 8.78 -12.91
N MET A 106 7.15 8.29 -12.16
CA MET A 106 5.80 8.03 -12.65
C MET A 106 4.86 9.24 -12.54
N ALA A 107 5.30 10.36 -11.96
CA ALA A 107 4.47 11.51 -11.63
C ALA A 107 3.17 11.10 -10.90
N LYS A 108 2.01 11.20 -11.56
CA LYS A 108 0.69 10.82 -11.01
C LYS A 108 0.06 9.62 -11.72
N PHE A 109 0.83 8.89 -12.53
CA PHE A 109 0.37 7.73 -13.27
C PHE A 109 0.43 6.44 -12.43
N ARG A 110 -0.37 5.45 -12.79
CA ARG A 110 -0.57 4.21 -12.01
C ARG A 110 0.12 3.02 -12.69
N LEU A 111 0.72 2.14 -11.89
CA LEU A 111 1.09 0.79 -12.29
C LEU A 111 -0.08 -0.16 -11.99
N LEU A 112 -0.56 -0.90 -12.98
CA LEU A 112 -1.74 -1.76 -12.89
C LEU A 112 -1.40 -3.20 -13.28
N LYS A 113 -2.22 -4.16 -12.83
CA LYS A 113 -2.12 -5.59 -13.16
C LYS A 113 -0.79 -6.25 -12.74
N LEU A 114 -0.22 -5.85 -11.62
CA LEU A 114 0.88 -6.58 -11.00
C LEU A 114 0.37 -7.95 -10.51
N PRO A 115 1.09 -9.06 -10.76
CA PRO A 115 0.79 -10.35 -10.16
C PRO A 115 1.02 -10.32 -8.64
N LEU A 116 0.63 -11.39 -7.94
CA LEU A 116 1.04 -11.57 -6.55
C LEU A 116 2.56 -11.77 -6.51
N PRO A 117 3.29 -11.03 -5.64
CA PRO A 117 4.72 -11.15 -5.55
C PRO A 117 5.10 -12.54 -5.00
N THR A 118 6.09 -13.16 -5.66
CA THR A 118 6.65 -14.48 -5.32
C THR A 118 8.14 -14.41 -4.97
N ASP A 119 8.81 -13.34 -5.35
CA ASP A 119 10.22 -13.06 -5.06
C ASP A 119 10.37 -11.72 -4.33
N ASP A 120 11.37 -11.62 -3.46
CA ASP A 120 11.63 -10.43 -2.63
C ASP A 120 11.99 -9.18 -3.44
N GLN A 121 12.38 -9.34 -4.71
CA GLN A 121 12.74 -8.24 -5.61
C GLN A 121 11.55 -7.75 -6.47
N GLU A 122 10.38 -8.38 -6.36
CA GLU A 122 9.19 -8.00 -7.12
C GLU A 122 8.44 -6.81 -6.50
N ALA A 123 7.77 -6.04 -7.35
CA ALA A 123 6.89 -4.97 -6.88
C ALA A 123 5.60 -5.55 -6.29
N ALA A 124 5.27 -5.20 -5.05
CA ALA A 124 4.03 -5.61 -4.41
C ALA A 124 2.84 -4.71 -4.80
N SER A 125 1.67 -5.33 -5.06
CA SER A 125 0.43 -4.57 -5.23
C SER A 125 -0.08 -4.01 -3.90
N LYS A 126 -0.85 -2.90 -3.95
CA LYS A 126 -1.47 -2.35 -2.74
C LYS A 126 -2.36 -3.37 -2.03
N ALA A 127 -3.14 -4.14 -2.80
CA ALA A 127 -4.02 -5.16 -2.24
C ALA A 127 -3.24 -6.24 -1.47
N TYR A 128 -2.08 -6.65 -1.97
CA TYR A 128 -1.20 -7.59 -1.28
C TYR A 128 -0.66 -7.01 0.04
N THR A 129 -0.16 -5.76 0.01
CA THR A 129 0.40 -5.11 1.20
C THR A 129 -0.65 -4.80 2.27
N ASP A 130 -1.85 -4.38 1.87
CA ASP A 130 -2.96 -4.15 2.81
C ASP A 130 -3.37 -5.45 3.53
N ALA A 131 -3.31 -6.59 2.84
CA ALA A 131 -3.64 -7.90 3.42
C ALA A 131 -2.61 -8.40 4.44
N LEU A 132 -1.37 -7.88 4.42
CA LEU A 132 -0.34 -8.23 5.40
C LEU A 132 -0.56 -7.56 6.76
N ILE A 133 -1.30 -6.46 6.82
CA ILE A 133 -1.64 -5.79 8.08
C ILE A 133 -2.90 -6.45 8.63
N LEU A 134 -2.73 -7.46 9.48
CA LEU A 134 -3.85 -8.14 10.12
C LEU A 134 -4.28 -7.38 11.39
N PRO A 135 -5.57 -7.01 11.55
CA PRO A 135 -6.11 -6.56 12.83
C PRO A 135 -6.05 -7.69 13.87
N ALA A 136 -6.07 -7.34 15.16
CA ALA A 136 -5.96 -8.33 16.25
C ALA A 136 -7.07 -9.40 16.24
N ILE A 137 -8.24 -9.10 15.67
CA ILE A 137 -9.36 -10.05 15.44
C ILE A 137 -9.03 -11.14 14.40
N GLN A 138 -7.90 -11.01 13.68
CA GLN A 138 -7.41 -11.98 12.70
C GLN A 138 -6.04 -12.56 13.10
N VAL A 139 -5.58 -12.24 14.32
CA VAL A 139 -4.36 -12.83 14.88
C VAL A 139 -4.80 -13.87 15.90
N GLU A 140 -4.58 -15.13 15.57
CA GLU A 140 -5.09 -16.27 16.33
C GLU A 140 -3.95 -16.92 17.15
N PRO A 141 -4.09 -17.06 18.48
CA PRO A 141 -3.26 -17.98 19.26
C PRO A 141 -3.51 -19.44 18.87
N SER A 142 -2.56 -20.32 19.17
CA SER A 142 -2.76 -21.77 18.99
C SER A 142 -3.92 -22.27 19.86
N HIS A 143 -4.86 -23.01 19.25
CA HIS A 143 -6.00 -23.63 19.93
C HIS A 143 -6.22 -25.08 19.46
N ILE A 144 -7.16 -25.78 20.12
CA ILE A 144 -7.63 -27.12 19.76
C ILE A 144 -9.07 -26.99 19.28
N ASP A 145 -9.39 -27.52 18.10
CA ASP A 145 -10.70 -27.31 17.48
C ASP A 145 -11.83 -28.15 18.08
N PRO A 146 -13.07 -27.60 18.17
CA PRO A 146 -13.44 -26.20 17.89
C PRO A 146 -13.25 -25.28 19.11
N ALA A 147 -12.66 -24.10 18.91
CA ALA A 147 -12.50 -23.10 19.96
C ALA A 147 -13.60 -22.03 19.89
N THR A 148 -14.13 -21.62 21.05
CA THR A 148 -15.08 -20.47 21.16
C THR A 148 -14.34 -19.13 21.26
N PHE A 149 -13.06 -19.17 21.64
CA PHE A 149 -12.17 -18.03 21.78
C PHE A 149 -10.93 -18.36 20.96
N ASP A 150 -10.82 -17.78 19.78
CA ASP A 150 -9.84 -18.17 18.77
C ASP A 150 -8.88 -17.05 18.37
N ASP A 151 -9.21 -15.79 18.68
CA ASP A 151 -8.37 -14.63 18.39
C ASP A 151 -7.72 -13.99 19.64
N LEU A 152 -6.75 -13.09 19.41
CA LEU A 152 -6.11 -12.33 20.48
C LEU A 152 -7.07 -11.40 21.22
N GLN A 153 -8.12 -10.91 20.57
CA GLN A 153 -9.09 -10.02 21.19
C GLN A 153 -9.90 -10.76 22.25
N ASP A 154 -10.28 -12.00 21.99
CA ASP A 154 -10.97 -12.90 22.91
C ASP A 154 -10.07 -13.33 24.06
N LEU A 155 -8.80 -13.61 23.80
CA LEU A 155 -7.84 -13.88 24.86
C LEU A 155 -7.74 -12.69 25.83
N ILE A 156 -7.65 -11.46 25.31
CA ILE A 156 -7.63 -10.24 26.13
C ILE A 156 -8.96 -10.08 26.88
N ASN A 157 -10.09 -10.26 26.20
CA ASN A 157 -11.41 -10.14 26.81
C ASN A 157 -11.61 -11.15 27.96
N ASN A 158 -11.05 -12.36 27.85
CA ASN A 158 -11.15 -13.38 28.88
C ASN A 158 -10.18 -13.15 30.05
N THR A 159 -8.96 -12.69 29.76
CA THR A 159 -7.88 -12.58 30.76
C THR A 159 -7.96 -11.28 31.56
N MET A 160 -8.48 -10.20 30.96
CA MET A 160 -8.65 -8.92 31.64
C MET A 160 -9.91 -8.92 32.51
N SER A 161 -9.78 -8.38 33.73
CA SER A 161 -10.90 -8.06 34.62
C SER A 161 -11.83 -6.99 33.98
N ALA A 162 -12.79 -6.46 34.73
CA ALA A 162 -13.70 -5.38 34.32
C ALA A 162 -12.98 -4.21 33.61
N GLY A 163 -11.76 -3.93 34.09
CA GLY A 163 -10.89 -2.90 33.58
C GLY A 163 -9.65 -2.71 34.45
N ARG A 164 -8.80 -1.79 34.01
CA ARG A 164 -7.68 -1.26 34.79
C ARG A 164 -7.54 0.21 34.47
N THR A 165 -7.19 1.01 35.47
CA THR A 165 -6.85 2.42 35.28
C THR A 165 -5.45 2.74 35.78
N SER A 166 -4.92 3.83 35.22
CA SER A 166 -3.80 4.61 35.74
C SER A 166 -4.26 6.07 35.83
N GLY A 167 -3.88 6.77 36.89
CA GLY A 167 -4.46 8.07 37.22
C GLY A 167 -5.83 7.93 37.90
N GLY A 168 -6.65 8.98 37.85
CA GLY A 168 -7.94 8.99 38.55
C GLY A 168 -7.85 9.20 40.05
N LEU A 169 -6.80 9.88 40.53
CA LEU A 169 -6.70 10.28 41.94
C LEU A 169 -7.95 11.07 42.32
N ILE A 170 -8.54 10.75 43.47
CA ILE A 170 -9.66 11.51 44.02
C ILE A 170 -9.09 12.51 45.03
N GLU A 171 -9.34 13.79 44.78
CA GLU A 171 -8.94 14.89 45.65
C GLU A 171 -10.08 15.89 45.85
N SER A 172 -9.95 16.78 46.82
CA SER A 172 -10.91 17.87 47.01
C SER A 172 -10.79 18.88 45.87
N ASP A 173 -11.91 19.36 45.32
CA ASP A 173 -11.91 20.37 44.25
C ASP A 173 -11.66 21.82 44.77
N GLY A 174 -11.52 21.99 46.09
CA GLY A 174 -11.35 23.30 46.73
C GLY A 174 -12.65 24.06 46.98
N ILE A 175 -13.73 23.72 46.27
CA ILE A 175 -15.11 24.10 46.61
C ILE A 175 -15.62 23.17 47.71
N ALA A 176 -16.41 23.72 48.66
CA ALA A 176 -16.80 23.04 49.90
C ALA A 176 -17.55 21.72 49.66
N GLY A 177 -16.77 20.63 49.68
CA GLY A 177 -17.17 19.23 49.64
C GLY A 177 -17.46 18.65 48.26
N ASP A 178 -17.10 19.36 47.19
CA ASP A 178 -16.98 18.79 45.85
C ASP A 178 -15.67 17.99 45.74
N ILE A 179 -15.68 16.96 44.90
CA ILE A 179 -14.46 16.19 44.58
C ILE A 179 -14.05 16.42 43.14
N LYS A 180 -12.75 16.31 42.91
CA LYS A 180 -12.18 16.20 41.59
C LYS A 180 -11.55 14.82 41.44
N VAL A 181 -11.90 14.15 40.36
CA VAL A 181 -11.22 12.95 39.89
C VAL A 181 -10.27 13.39 38.79
N ASN A 182 -8.97 13.28 39.04
CA ASN A 182 -7.96 13.71 38.08
C ASN A 182 -8.06 12.88 36.78
N LEU A 183 -7.47 13.41 35.71
CA LEU A 183 -7.34 12.74 34.43
C LEU A 183 -6.79 11.31 34.62
N GLY A 184 -7.21 10.42 33.73
CA GLY A 184 -6.73 9.06 33.76
C GLY A 184 -6.95 8.35 32.44
N THR A 185 -6.33 7.19 32.37
CA THR A 185 -6.34 6.32 31.21
C THR A 185 -6.55 4.89 31.67
N GLY A 186 -7.10 4.05 30.81
CA GLY A 186 -7.38 2.68 31.20
C GLY A 186 -7.99 1.82 30.12
N PHE A 187 -8.42 0.64 30.53
CA PHE A 187 -9.19 -0.31 29.75
C PHE A 187 -10.50 -0.62 30.46
N ILE A 188 -11.58 -0.83 29.70
CA ILE A 188 -12.90 -1.18 30.24
C ILE A 188 -13.66 -2.05 29.24
N LYS A 189 -14.50 -2.98 29.73
CA LYS A 189 -15.41 -3.75 28.87
C LYS A 189 -16.60 -2.91 28.43
N THR A 190 -17.04 -3.10 27.18
CA THR A 190 -18.13 -2.32 26.60
C THR A 190 -19.53 -2.85 26.89
N SER A 191 -19.65 -4.06 27.43
CA SER A 191 -20.91 -4.74 27.75
C SER A 191 -20.85 -5.41 29.12
N ASP A 192 -22.01 -5.69 29.70
CA ASP A 192 -22.11 -6.49 30.93
C ASP A 192 -21.96 -7.97 30.60
N SER A 193 -20.76 -8.34 30.17
CA SER A 193 -20.42 -9.73 29.90
C SER A 193 -18.96 -9.96 30.30
N PRO A 194 -18.63 -11.11 30.92
CA PRO A 194 -17.25 -11.44 31.27
C PRO A 194 -16.32 -11.49 30.04
N ASN A 195 -16.85 -11.83 28.86
CA ASN A 195 -16.15 -11.81 27.57
C ASN A 195 -16.49 -10.57 26.71
N GLY A 196 -17.02 -9.51 27.31
CA GLY A 196 -17.32 -8.27 26.60
C GLY A 196 -16.06 -7.64 26.00
N LEU A 197 -16.21 -6.96 24.86
CA LEU A 197 -15.10 -6.30 24.16
C LEU A 197 -14.41 -5.28 25.08
N THR A 198 -13.11 -5.47 25.30
CA THR A 198 -12.29 -4.59 26.13
C THR A 198 -11.69 -3.48 25.27
N ARG A 199 -11.91 -2.21 25.66
CA ARG A 199 -11.40 -1.04 24.92
C ARG A 199 -10.56 -0.14 25.81
N SER A 200 -9.52 0.46 25.23
CA SER A 200 -8.77 1.54 25.87
C SER A 200 -9.58 2.84 25.85
N PHE A 201 -9.46 3.65 26.91
CA PHE A 201 -10.08 4.95 27.01
C PHE A 201 -9.24 5.92 27.83
N ASN A 202 -9.51 7.21 27.64
CA ASN A 202 -8.97 8.30 28.45
C ASN A 202 -10.13 9.19 28.91
N TRP A 203 -10.00 9.82 30.06
CA TRP A 203 -10.90 10.85 30.54
C TRP A 203 -10.11 12.06 31.04
N SER A 204 -10.71 13.24 30.95
CA SER A 204 -10.18 14.49 31.53
C SER A 204 -10.56 14.63 33.00
N ASP A 205 -9.94 15.58 33.70
CA ASP A 205 -10.36 15.95 35.05
C ASP A 205 -11.89 16.11 35.13
N THR A 206 -12.50 15.43 36.10
CA THR A 206 -13.95 15.38 36.27
C THR A 206 -14.30 15.84 37.69
N VAL A 207 -15.09 16.90 37.78
CA VAL A 207 -15.60 17.39 39.07
C VAL A 207 -16.95 16.72 39.32
N ILE A 208 -17.10 16.10 40.49
CA ILE A 208 -18.36 15.57 40.98
C ILE A 208 -18.79 16.44 42.16
N VAL A 209 -19.88 17.18 41.93
CA VAL A 209 -20.41 18.13 42.91
C VAL A 209 -21.10 17.40 44.05
N ALA A 210 -21.14 18.02 45.22
CA ALA A 210 -21.97 17.58 46.33
C ALA A 210 -23.42 18.06 46.18
N GLY A 211 -24.34 17.26 46.71
CA GLY A 211 -25.75 17.61 46.75
C GLY A 211 -26.66 16.40 46.87
N ALA A 212 -27.95 16.65 47.10
CA ALA A 212 -28.95 15.61 47.34
C ALA A 212 -29.42 14.87 46.07
N LEU A 213 -28.89 15.23 44.89
CA LEU A 213 -29.29 14.62 43.62
C LEU A 213 -28.53 13.32 43.35
N PRO A 214 -29.15 12.31 42.70
CA PRO A 214 -28.44 11.12 42.24
C PRO A 214 -27.27 11.49 41.32
N GLY A 215 -26.11 10.86 41.52
CA GLY A 215 -24.89 11.17 40.78
C GLY A 215 -23.95 12.16 41.47
N ASN A 216 -24.43 12.87 42.51
CA ASN A 216 -23.62 13.77 43.33
C ASN A 216 -23.03 13.06 44.55
N ILE A 217 -22.13 13.75 45.26
CA ILE A 217 -21.69 13.34 46.60
C ILE A 217 -22.80 13.66 47.60
N ILE A 218 -23.41 12.61 48.16
CA ILE A 218 -24.49 12.73 49.15
C ILE A 218 -23.90 12.72 50.56
N ASP A 219 -24.32 13.69 51.38
CA ASP A 219 -23.92 13.82 52.78
C ASP A 219 -24.34 12.61 53.63
N LYS A 220 -23.50 12.29 54.61
CA LYS A 220 -23.69 11.24 55.62
C LYS A 220 -23.88 9.83 55.03
N LYS A 221 -23.50 9.64 53.77
CA LYS A 221 -23.51 8.37 53.06
C LYS A 221 -22.14 8.07 52.49
N THR A 222 -21.85 6.78 52.34
CA THR A 222 -20.66 6.35 51.58
C THR A 222 -20.97 6.45 50.11
N ASN A 223 -20.22 7.27 49.39
CA ASN A 223 -20.32 7.45 47.95
C ASN A 223 -19.20 6.65 47.29
N TYR A 224 -19.55 5.74 46.40
CA TYR A 224 -18.62 4.97 45.59
C TYR A 224 -18.34 5.74 44.31
N ILE A 225 -17.06 6.02 44.05
CA ILE A 225 -16.62 6.65 42.82
C ILE A 225 -16.21 5.54 41.87
N TYR A 226 -16.78 5.52 40.68
CA TYR A 226 -16.60 4.44 39.72
C TYR A 226 -16.52 4.97 38.30
N ILE A 227 -15.85 4.22 37.43
CA ILE A 227 -15.89 4.46 35.99
C ILE A 227 -17.02 3.62 35.39
N ASP A 228 -17.76 4.21 34.46
CA ASP A 228 -18.90 3.59 33.78
C ASP A 228 -18.82 3.80 32.27
N TYR A 229 -19.00 2.71 31.50
CA TYR A 229 -19.20 2.76 30.05
C TYR A 229 -20.68 2.75 29.66
N SER A 230 -21.52 3.66 30.17
CA SER A 230 -22.96 3.60 29.92
C SER A 230 -23.37 3.94 28.48
N ALA A 231 -22.74 4.93 27.84
CA ALA A 231 -23.11 5.38 26.49
C ALA A 231 -22.10 6.38 25.87
N GLY A 232 -20.80 6.08 25.83
CA GLY A 232 -19.82 6.99 25.23
C GLY A 232 -18.41 6.83 25.81
N VAL A 233 -17.64 7.92 25.87
CA VAL A 233 -16.34 7.92 26.55
C VAL A 233 -16.57 7.67 28.03
N PRO A 234 -15.94 6.65 28.66
CA PRO A 234 -16.10 6.40 30.07
C PRO A 234 -15.69 7.62 30.90
N VAL A 235 -16.50 7.94 31.91
CA VAL A 235 -16.26 9.07 32.83
C VAL A 235 -16.47 8.62 34.28
N PRO A 236 -15.77 9.26 35.25
CA PRO A 236 -16.04 9.07 36.68
C PRO A 236 -17.47 9.49 37.04
N LYS A 237 -18.14 8.66 37.84
CA LYS A 237 -19.47 8.91 38.41
C LYS A 237 -19.50 8.53 39.89
N ALA A 238 -20.52 9.01 40.61
CA ALA A 238 -20.76 8.65 42.00
C ALA A 238 -22.11 7.94 42.19
N THR A 239 -22.14 6.95 43.09
CA THR A 239 -23.38 6.30 43.56
C THR A 239 -23.28 5.99 45.05
N THR A 240 -24.39 6.01 45.77
CA THR A 240 -24.44 5.53 47.17
C THR A 240 -24.76 4.05 47.29
N ASP A 241 -25.27 3.45 46.21
CA ASP A 241 -25.61 2.04 46.17
C ASP A 241 -24.51 1.26 45.45
N ARG A 242 -23.82 0.39 46.20
CA ARG A 242 -22.76 -0.45 45.63
C ARG A 242 -23.32 -1.53 44.71
N THR A 243 -24.57 -1.95 44.91
CA THR A 243 -25.15 -3.07 44.17
C THR A 243 -25.49 -2.71 42.73
N THR A 244 -25.58 -1.41 42.41
CA THR A 244 -25.76 -0.91 41.04
C THR A 244 -24.47 -0.88 40.23
N ILE A 245 -23.31 -1.17 40.84
CA ILE A 245 -22.02 -1.21 40.15
C ILE A 245 -21.80 -2.63 39.62
N GLU A 246 -21.96 -2.78 38.31
CA GLU A 246 -21.73 -4.04 37.59
C GLU A 246 -20.23 -4.34 37.50
N LEU A 247 -19.83 -5.60 37.66
CA LEU A 247 -18.42 -5.98 37.73
C LEU A 247 -17.74 -6.20 36.37
N ASN A 248 -18.43 -5.95 35.26
CA ASN A 248 -17.87 -6.15 33.92
C ASN A 248 -17.58 -4.81 33.22
N ARG A 249 -18.57 -3.92 33.17
CA ARG A 249 -18.52 -2.64 32.46
C ARG A 249 -18.36 -1.43 33.37
N MET A 250 -18.17 -1.68 34.66
CA MET A 250 -17.89 -0.67 35.67
C MET A 250 -16.84 -1.20 36.66
N PHE A 251 -16.11 -0.29 37.29
CA PHE A 251 -15.25 -0.62 38.42
C PHE A 251 -15.03 0.60 39.31
N THR A 252 -14.85 0.35 40.60
CA THR A 252 -14.69 1.39 41.62
C THR A 252 -13.26 1.92 41.65
N LEU A 253 -13.10 3.24 41.62
CA LEU A 253 -11.84 3.93 41.88
C LEU A 253 -11.60 4.15 43.37
N GLY A 254 -12.65 4.41 44.14
CA GLY A 254 -12.51 4.74 45.56
C GLY A 254 -13.85 5.04 46.24
N ARG A 255 -13.79 5.52 47.48
CA ARG A 255 -14.94 5.89 48.30
C ARG A 255 -14.77 7.27 48.89
N VAL A 256 -15.87 7.99 48.97
CA VAL A 256 -15.93 9.35 49.52
C VAL A 256 -17.07 9.43 50.52
N TYR A 257 -16.78 9.96 51.71
CA TYR A 257 -17.77 10.24 52.74
C TYR A 257 -17.69 11.69 53.17
N ARG A 258 -18.84 12.37 53.22
CA ARG A 258 -18.94 13.75 53.64
C ARG A 258 -19.82 13.86 54.88
N ASP A 259 -19.29 14.38 55.98
CA ASP A 259 -20.05 14.64 57.21
C ASP A 259 -20.53 16.10 57.26
N VAL A 260 -20.97 16.63 56.11
CA VAL A 260 -21.32 18.03 55.84
C VAL A 260 -20.13 19.01 55.91
N ALA A 261 -19.33 18.96 56.97
CA ALA A 261 -18.20 19.85 57.25
C ALA A 261 -16.83 19.28 56.87
N ALA A 262 -16.67 17.95 56.90
CA ALA A 262 -15.42 17.26 56.57
C ALA A 262 -15.63 16.29 55.40
N LEU A 263 -14.60 16.18 54.55
CA LEU A 263 -14.55 15.28 53.41
C LEU A 263 -13.50 14.19 53.68
N HIS A 264 -13.91 12.93 53.63
CA HIS A 264 -13.06 11.77 53.82
C HIS A 264 -12.96 11.01 52.50
N ILE A 265 -11.73 10.83 52.01
CA ILE A 265 -11.44 10.18 50.73
C ILE A 265 -10.61 8.93 51.00
N ALA A 266 -11.07 7.81 50.44
CA ALA A 266 -10.32 6.56 50.38
C ALA A 266 -10.15 6.19 48.90
N ASN A 267 -8.93 6.35 48.38
CA ASN A 267 -8.53 5.89 47.05
C ASN A 267 -8.31 4.38 47.05
#